data_AF-A0AAP3A8I8-F1
#
_entry.id   AF-A0AAP3A8I8-F1
#
_cell.length_a   1.000
_cell.length_b   1.000
_cell.length_c   1.000
_cell.angle_alpha   90.00
_cell.angle_beta   90.00
_cell.angle_gamma   90.00
#
_symmetry.space_group_name_H-M   'P 1'
#
loop_
_entity.id
_entity.type
_entity.pdbx_description
1 polymer ?
#
loop_
_entity_poly.entity_id
_entity_poly.type
_entity_poly.pdbx_seq_one_letter_code
_entity_poly.pdbx_strand_id
1 'polypeptide(L)'
;TFIIEQKAWFEDNLAADFAESWDSFVWICGIKGSGWLRGNGANLLRFDEVNRLKGIDDRHTVSEPYQLFMKAMLVLVYRGR
;
A
#
# COMPACT_ATOMS: atom_id res chain seq x y z
N THR A 1 10.38 -15.44 3.18
CA THR A 1 10.84 -14.07 3.53
C THR A 1 9.61 -13.24 3.78
N PHE A 2 9.65 -12.36 4.78
CA PHE A 2 8.51 -11.54 5.21
C PHE A 2 7.69 -10.95 4.04
N ILE A 3 8.34 -10.31 3.06
CA ILE A 3 7.66 -9.70 1.89
C ILE A 3 6.88 -10.73 1.05
N ILE A 4 7.47 -11.91 0.80
CA ILE A 4 6.84 -12.96 -0.02
C ILE A 4 5.59 -13.49 0.68
N GLU A 5 5.65 -13.68 2.00
CA GLU A 5 4.51 -14.15 2.80
C GLU A 5 3.36 -13.14 2.78
N GLN A 6 3.66 -11.84 2.89
CA GLN A 6 2.62 -10.81 2.81
C GLN A 6 2.06 -10.66 1.38
N LYS A 7 2.89 -10.79 0.35
CA LYS A 7 2.44 -10.80 -1.05
C LYS A 7 1.47 -11.96 -1.30
N ALA A 8 1.82 -13.18 -0.91
CA ALA A 8 0.96 -14.35 -1.08
C ALA A 8 -0.40 -14.15 -0.37
N TRP A 9 -0.38 -13.69 0.88
CA TRP A 9 -1.62 -13.44 1.61
C TRP A 9 -2.48 -12.36 0.94
N PHE A 10 -1.86 -11.29 0.41
CA PHE A 10 -2.57 -10.25 -0.33
C PHE A 10 -3.25 -10.81 -1.59
N GLU A 11 -2.54 -11.61 -2.39
CA GLU A 11 -3.12 -12.20 -3.60
C GLU A 11 -4.29 -13.14 -3.27
N ASP A 12 -4.16 -13.94 -2.20
CA ASP A 12 -5.18 -14.92 -1.82
C ASP A 12 -6.42 -14.32 -1.14
N ASN A 13 -6.29 -13.16 -0.46
CA ASN A 13 -7.33 -12.63 0.42
C ASN A 13 -7.83 -11.24 0.04
N LEU A 14 -7.03 -10.44 -0.68
CA LEU A 14 -7.33 -9.05 -0.97
C LEU A 14 -7.47 -8.77 -2.46
N ALA A 15 -6.67 -9.41 -3.32
CA ALA A 15 -6.61 -9.06 -4.74
C ALA A 15 -7.95 -9.19 -5.48
N ALA A 16 -8.88 -10.04 -5.03
CA ALA A 16 -10.21 -10.18 -5.62
C ALA A 16 -11.10 -8.94 -5.42
N ASP A 17 -11.01 -8.30 -4.25
CA ASP A 17 -11.84 -7.15 -3.88
C ASP A 17 -11.11 -5.81 -4.01
N PHE A 18 -9.79 -5.85 -4.06
CA PHE A 18 -8.92 -4.69 -4.18
C PHE A 18 -8.66 -4.35 -5.64
N ALA A 19 -8.82 -3.08 -6.01
CA ALA A 19 -8.76 -2.67 -7.41
C ALA A 19 -7.33 -2.64 -8.00
N GLU A 20 -6.31 -2.72 -7.15
CA GLU A 20 -4.91 -2.51 -7.51
C GLU A 20 -4.09 -3.78 -7.33
N SER A 21 -3.05 -3.97 -8.15
CA SER A 21 -2.14 -5.11 -8.02
C SER A 21 -1.08 -4.86 -6.95
N TRP A 22 -0.49 -5.96 -6.44
CA TRP A 22 0.64 -5.85 -5.52
C TRP A 22 1.78 -5.01 -6.09
N ASP A 23 2.07 -5.18 -7.37
CA ASP A 23 3.20 -4.53 -8.05
C ASP A 23 2.91 -3.06 -8.44
N SER A 24 1.67 -2.57 -8.27
CA SER A 24 1.30 -1.18 -8.53
C SER A 24 2.04 -0.20 -7.61
N PHE A 25 2.54 0.92 -8.15
CA PHE A 25 3.17 1.98 -7.36
C PHE A 25 2.17 2.78 -6.52
N VAL A 26 0.88 2.68 -6.86
CA VAL A 26 -0.19 3.45 -6.25
C VAL A 26 -1.32 2.52 -5.85
N TRP A 27 -1.74 2.62 -4.60
CA TRP A 27 -2.88 1.90 -4.06
C TRP A 27 -4.00 2.88 -3.71
N ILE A 28 -5.21 2.62 -4.20
CA ILE A 28 -6.39 3.42 -3.86
C ILE A 28 -7.18 2.67 -2.79
N CYS A 29 -7.09 3.17 -1.56
CA CYS A 29 -7.89 2.72 -0.44
C CYS A 29 -9.17 3.58 -0.37
N GLY A 30 -10.28 3.07 0.13
CA GLY A 30 -11.49 3.84 0.42
C GLY A 30 -12.74 3.39 -0.32
N ILE A 31 -12.56 2.71 -1.45
CA ILE A 31 -13.62 2.50 -2.47
C ILE A 31 -14.20 1.08 -2.41
N LYS A 32 -13.36 0.05 -2.16
CA LYS A 32 -13.75 -1.37 -2.03
C LYS A 32 -12.99 -2.03 -0.86
N GLY A 33 -13.66 -2.87 -0.07
CA GLY A 33 -13.11 -3.56 1.14
C GLY A 33 -13.61 -3.02 2.50
N SER A 34 -13.62 -3.87 3.53
CA SER A 34 -14.17 -3.58 4.88
C SER A 34 -13.13 -3.09 5.89
N GLY A 35 -13.34 -1.91 6.48
CA GLY A 35 -12.53 -1.34 7.56
C GLY A 35 -11.17 -0.83 7.08
N TRP A 36 -10.74 0.38 7.50
CA TRP A 36 -9.52 1.17 7.14
C TRP A 36 -9.21 1.39 5.63
N LEU A 37 -9.44 0.39 4.78
CA LEU A 37 -9.69 0.50 3.34
C LEU A 37 -11.02 1.22 3.01
N ARG A 38 -11.78 1.68 4.01
CA ARG A 38 -12.83 2.71 3.88
C ARG A 38 -12.38 3.92 4.69
N GLY A 39 -11.54 4.78 4.10
CA GLY A 39 -11.39 6.15 4.61
C GLY A 39 -12.69 6.94 4.41
N ASN A 40 -12.74 8.19 4.88
CA ASN A 40 -13.77 9.17 4.52
C ASN A 40 -13.56 9.63 3.05
N GLY A 41 -13.55 8.70 2.10
CA GLY A 41 -13.21 8.92 0.69
C GLY A 41 -12.04 8.05 0.19
N ALA A 42 -11.68 8.26 -1.08
CA ALA A 42 -10.56 7.61 -1.74
C ALA A 42 -9.22 8.18 -1.26
N ASN A 43 -8.46 7.40 -0.51
CA ASN A 43 -7.10 7.73 -0.08
C ASN A 43 -6.10 7.08 -1.05
N LEU A 44 -5.20 7.90 -1.58
CA LEU A 44 -4.14 7.47 -2.48
C LEU A 44 -2.87 7.20 -1.68
N LEU A 45 -2.43 5.95 -1.65
CA LEU A 45 -1.14 5.55 -1.10
C LEU A 45 -0.16 5.39 -2.25
N ARG A 46 0.88 6.24 -2.26
CA ARG A 46 1.94 6.19 -3.27
C ARG A 46 3.22 5.67 -2.65
N PHE A 47 3.83 4.67 -3.26
CA PHE A 47 5.00 3.98 -2.70
C PHE A 47 6.31 4.41 -3.36
N ASP A 48 6.28 4.84 -4.61
CA ASP A 48 7.47 5.16 -5.41
C ASP A 48 8.06 6.53 -5.11
N GLU A 49 7.28 7.46 -4.55
CA GLU A 49 7.74 8.81 -4.23
C GLU A 49 7.15 9.35 -2.92
N VAL A 50 7.92 10.20 -2.25
CA VAL A 50 7.45 11.05 -1.15
C VAL A 50 7.28 12.48 -1.67
N ASN A 51 6.08 13.02 -1.54
CA ASN A 51 5.73 14.37 -1.97
C ASN A 51 5.54 15.31 -0.78
N ARG A 52 5.93 16.58 -0.95
CA ARG A 52 5.62 17.71 -0.05
C ARG A 52 5.91 17.42 1.42
N LEU A 53 7.19 17.33 1.74
CA LEU A 53 7.65 17.54 3.12
C LEU A 53 7.93 19.02 3.31
N LYS A 54 7.35 19.63 4.34
CA LYS A 54 7.55 21.07 4.60
C LYS A 54 9.04 21.34 4.85
N GLY A 55 9.67 22.14 3.98
CA GLY A 55 11.10 22.42 4.03
C GLY A 55 11.98 21.45 3.24
N ILE A 56 11.38 20.53 2.49
CA ILE A 56 12.06 19.66 1.52
C ILE A 56 11.36 19.86 0.18
N ASP A 57 12.02 20.57 -0.72
CA ASP A 57 11.55 20.76 -2.08
C ASP A 57 11.84 19.50 -2.92
N ASP A 58 11.04 19.29 -3.96
CA ASP A 58 11.08 18.17 -4.90
C ASP A 58 10.47 16.83 -4.43
N ARG A 59 10.28 15.95 -5.40
CA ARG A 59 9.79 14.58 -5.22
C ARG A 59 10.98 13.67 -4.97
N HIS A 60 10.94 12.93 -3.87
CA HIS A 60 11.99 11.98 -3.54
C HIS A 60 11.58 10.58 -3.91
N THR A 61 12.39 9.91 -4.72
CA THR A 61 12.18 8.51 -5.08
C THR A 61 12.45 7.62 -3.87
N VAL A 62 11.62 6.59 -3.73
CA VAL A 62 11.73 5.59 -2.69
C VAL A 62 12.38 4.34 -3.28
N SER A 63 13.33 3.74 -2.57
CA SER A 63 13.99 2.53 -3.05
C SER A 63 13.03 1.34 -3.09
N GLU A 64 13.09 0.55 -4.15
CA GLU A 64 12.21 -0.62 -4.37
C GLU A 64 12.12 -1.56 -3.14
N PRO A 65 13.22 -1.93 -2.44
CA PRO A 65 13.11 -2.75 -1.25
C PRO A 65 12.25 -2.13 -0.15
N TYR A 66 12.32 -0.80 0.00
CA TYR A 66 11.52 -0.08 0.98
C TYR A 66 10.05 0.03 0.54
N GLN A 67 9.78 0.19 -0.76
CA GLN A 67 8.43 0.13 -1.31
C GLN A 67 7.75 -1.20 -0.97
N LEU A 68 8.44 -2.31 -1.23
CA LEU A 68 7.95 -3.65 -0.93
C LEU A 68 7.75 -3.88 0.57
N PHE A 69 8.65 -3.34 1.39
CA PHE A 69 8.52 -3.40 2.85
C PHE A 69 7.29 -2.62 3.35
N MET A 70 7.04 -1.41 2.85
CA MET A 70 5.86 -0.61 3.21
C MET A 70 4.57 -1.35 2.88
N LYS A 71 4.47 -1.95 1.68
CA LYS A 71 3.32 -2.77 1.27
C LYS A 71 3.12 -3.96 2.19
N ALA A 72 4.19 -4.69 2.51
CA ALA A 72 4.14 -5.83 3.42
C ALA A 72 3.68 -5.42 4.83
N MET A 73 4.15 -4.29 5.35
CA MET A 73 3.69 -3.75 6.64
C MET A 73 2.21 -3.40 6.64
N LEU A 74 1.70 -2.79 5.57
CA LEU A 74 0.27 -2.46 5.45
C LEU A 74 -0.61 -3.72 5.44
N VAL A 75 -0.20 -4.74 4.70
CA VAL A 75 -0.92 -6.03 4.66
C VAL A 75 -0.90 -6.73 6.01
N LEU A 76 0.23 -6.72 6.70
CA LEU A 76 0.34 -7.27 8.05
C LEU A 76 -0.62 -6.59 9.04
N VAL A 77 -0.68 -5.25 9.01
CA VAL A 77 -1.58 -4.47 9.88
C VAL A 77 -3.04 -4.77 9.57
N TYR A 78 -3.39 -4.97 8.30
CA TYR A 78 -4.74 -5.37 7.93
C TYR A 78 -5.10 -6.76 8.43
N ARG A 79 -4.21 -7.73 8.21
CA ARG A 79 -4.41 -9.12 8.64
C ARG A 79 -4.67 -9.25 10.14
N GLY A 80 -4.08 -8.37 10.95
CA GLY A 80 -4.25 -8.34 12.40
C GLY A 80 -5.58 -7.77 12.90
N ARG A 81 -6.49 -7.34 12.01
CA ARG A 81 -7.83 -6.82 12.31
C ARG A 81 -8.91 -7.76 11.79
#